data_AF-D8Q6M0-F1
#
_entry.id   AF-D8Q6M0-F1
#
_cell.length_a   1.000
_cell.length_b   1.000
_cell.length_c   1.000
_cell.angle_alpha   90.00
_cell.angle_beta   90.00
_cell.angle_gamma   90.00
#
_symmetry.space_group_name_H-M   'P 1'
#
loop_
_entity.id
_entity.type
_entity.pdbx_description
1 polymer ?
#
loop_
_entity_poly.entity_id
_entity_poly.type
_entity_poly.pdbx_seq_one_letter_code
_entity_poly.pdbx_strand_id
1 'polypeptide(L)'
;MSASGPQQGATSTSPPASQPPAAFAYNYDNSLEQPAEFRPFSFVFNTVERLMICQLCDCVVQDISGHLNKQHKPDGRLAAVDRAQINVLRKKLKELGGAENARVIKPSLVARPIIAGLRVEWAFTCSHCTLARSERRHAASHVRDKICHPAASLSDRVQCQRPYNKELIRVFLPPSTTNPVLLSFHRFEKAQALLREEVPDDARLVSPFLLRTLWYTHTNLIDTAILIAATEFPADDEFPGLAALVRMYFNEAIRLIGSTDHLVRRHINTPEPAKYVSRWAPLAGPMLQHTLCL
;
A
#
# COMPACT_ATOMS: atom_id res chain seq x y z
N MET A 1 -55.75 -51.82 5.11
CA MET A 1 -54.28 -51.70 5.02
C MET A 1 -53.97 -50.66 3.96
N SER A 2 -53.84 -49.40 4.36
CA SER A 2 -53.48 -48.30 3.46
C SER A 2 -52.26 -47.61 4.07
N ALA A 3 -51.12 -47.77 3.41
CA ALA A 3 -49.84 -47.26 3.88
C ALA A 3 -49.65 -45.81 3.39
N SER A 4 -49.53 -44.89 4.35
CA SER A 4 -49.12 -43.51 4.16
C SER A 4 -47.61 -43.45 3.86
N GLY A 5 -47.23 -42.87 2.73
CA GLY A 5 -45.82 -42.56 2.42
C GLY A 5 -45.41 -41.20 2.99
N PRO A 6 -44.18 -41.04 3.53
CA PRO A 6 -43.73 -39.77 4.07
C PRO A 6 -43.17 -38.85 2.98
N GLN A 7 -43.61 -37.59 2.97
CA GLN A 7 -43.00 -36.51 2.19
C GLN A 7 -41.65 -36.12 2.80
N GLN A 8 -40.58 -36.22 2.00
CA GLN A 8 -39.27 -35.68 2.34
C GLN A 8 -39.23 -34.18 2.05
N GLY A 9 -39.16 -33.37 3.11
CA GLY A 9 -38.90 -31.94 3.02
C GLY A 9 -37.40 -31.68 2.82
N ALA A 10 -37.01 -31.20 1.64
CA ALA A 10 -35.66 -30.72 1.37
C ALA A 10 -35.46 -29.34 2.03
N THR A 11 -34.73 -29.31 3.14
CA THR A 11 -34.28 -28.07 3.78
C THR A 11 -33.06 -27.53 3.05
N SER A 12 -33.28 -26.56 2.17
CA SER A 12 -32.24 -25.73 1.54
C SER A 12 -31.50 -24.94 2.62
N THR A 13 -30.39 -25.47 3.11
CA THR A 13 -29.52 -24.77 4.06
C THR A 13 -28.51 -23.97 3.25
N SER A 14 -28.78 -22.69 3.05
CA SER A 14 -27.84 -21.75 2.43
C SER A 14 -26.56 -21.68 3.27
N PRO A 15 -25.36 -21.68 2.66
CA PRO A 15 -24.13 -21.55 3.42
C PRO A 15 -24.07 -20.18 4.11
N PRO A 16 -23.58 -20.11 5.35
CA PRO A 16 -23.43 -18.85 6.06
C PRO A 16 -22.50 -17.91 5.28
N ALA A 17 -22.91 -16.64 5.17
CA ALA A 17 -22.09 -15.60 4.55
C ALA A 17 -20.71 -15.58 5.21
N SER A 18 -19.68 -15.96 4.45
CA SER A 18 -18.29 -15.96 4.87
C SER A 18 -17.96 -14.61 5.51
N GLN A 19 -17.65 -14.63 6.81
CA GLN A 19 -17.21 -13.43 7.51
C GLN A 19 -15.97 -12.90 6.79
N PRO A 20 -15.93 -11.60 6.45
CA PRO A 20 -14.73 -11.06 5.85
C PRO A 20 -13.57 -11.17 6.85
N PRO A 21 -12.34 -11.37 6.36
CA PRO A 21 -11.17 -11.39 7.21
C PRO A 21 -11.13 -10.11 8.06
N ALA A 22 -10.66 -10.26 9.30
CA ALA A 22 -10.44 -9.13 10.20
C ALA A 22 -9.66 -8.04 9.47
N ALA A 23 -10.04 -6.78 9.68
CA ALA A 23 -9.30 -5.66 9.11
C ALA A 23 -7.84 -5.75 9.59
N PHE A 24 -6.92 -5.96 8.64
CA PHE A 24 -5.50 -6.10 8.94
C PHE A 24 -4.97 -4.80 9.56
N ALA A 25 -4.26 -4.90 10.68
CA ALA A 25 -3.47 -3.81 11.22
C ALA A 25 -2.23 -3.63 10.32
N TYR A 26 -2.36 -2.87 9.23
CA TYR A 26 -1.22 -2.49 8.42
C TYR A 26 -0.41 -1.43 9.18
N ASN A 27 0.69 -1.87 9.80
CA ASN A 27 1.70 -0.99 10.34
C ASN A 27 2.69 -0.67 9.22
N TYR A 28 2.52 0.49 8.58
CA TYR A 28 3.61 1.11 7.82
C TYR A 28 4.63 1.64 8.83
N ASP A 29 5.39 0.73 9.46
CA ASP A 29 6.21 0.99 10.65
C ASP A 29 7.26 2.10 10.45
N ASN A 30 7.59 2.46 9.21
CA ASN A 30 8.57 3.51 8.92
C ASN A 30 7.97 4.91 8.75
N SER A 31 6.64 5.04 8.68
CA SER A 31 5.95 6.32 8.50
C SER A 31 5.39 6.90 9.79
N LEU A 32 5.47 6.15 10.89
CA LEU A 32 4.96 6.54 12.19
C LEU A 32 6.12 6.84 13.13
N GLU A 33 6.15 8.06 13.64
CA GLU A 33 7.07 8.48 14.69
C GLU A 33 6.31 8.69 15.99
N GLN A 34 6.87 8.23 17.11
CA GLN A 34 6.32 8.47 18.42
C GLN A 34 7.36 9.14 19.34
N PRO A 35 7.51 10.48 19.22
CA PRO A 35 8.35 11.26 20.13
C PRO A 35 8.00 11.00 21.59
N ALA A 36 9.00 11.15 22.48
CA ALA A 36 8.82 10.91 23.91
C ALA A 36 7.69 11.77 24.52
N GLU A 37 7.52 12.99 24.01
CA GLU A 37 6.48 13.93 24.42
C GLU A 37 5.07 13.44 24.07
N PHE A 38 4.93 12.61 23.03
CA PHE A 38 3.63 12.15 22.51
C PHE A 38 3.15 10.87 23.23
N ARG A 39 4.09 10.07 23.76
CA ARG A 39 3.80 8.79 24.42
C ARG A 39 2.80 8.89 25.59
N PRO A 40 2.89 9.87 26.52
CA PRO A 40 1.96 9.95 27.64
C PRO A 40 0.50 10.12 27.22
N PHE A 41 0.26 10.63 26.02
CA PHE A 41 -1.07 10.90 25.48
C PHE A 41 -1.49 9.90 24.39
N SER A 42 -0.68 8.85 24.17
CA SER A 42 -0.89 7.86 23.11
C SER A 42 -1.07 8.51 21.73
N PHE A 43 -0.29 9.56 21.46
CA PHE A 43 -0.23 10.19 20.14
C PHE A 43 0.89 9.57 19.32
N VAL A 44 0.70 9.50 18.01
CA VAL A 44 1.72 9.17 17.01
C VAL A 44 1.67 10.19 15.89
N PHE A 45 2.80 10.43 15.24
CA PHE A 45 2.93 11.33 14.11
C PHE A 45 3.12 10.52 12.83
N ASN A 46 2.25 10.75 11.85
CA ASN A 46 2.42 10.22 10.51
C ASN A 46 3.30 11.19 9.71
N THR A 47 4.51 10.78 9.34
CA THR A 47 5.52 11.62 8.67
C THR A 47 5.17 11.90 7.21
N VAL A 48 4.42 11.01 6.56
CA VAL A 48 4.02 11.14 5.15
C VAL A 48 2.91 12.18 5.00
N GLU A 49 1.84 12.03 5.78
CA GLU A 49 0.68 12.95 5.74
C GLU A 49 0.88 14.18 6.65
N ARG A 50 1.91 14.14 7.51
CA ARG A 50 2.24 15.17 8.52
C ARG A 50 1.09 15.42 9.50
N LEU A 51 0.48 14.33 9.96
CA LEU A 51 -0.71 14.34 10.82
C LEU A 51 -0.40 13.74 12.19
N MET A 52 -0.94 14.34 13.24
CA MET A 52 -0.97 13.73 14.55
C MET A 52 -2.21 12.86 14.71
N ILE A 53 -2.03 11.63 15.17
CA ILE A 53 -3.08 10.62 15.31
C ILE A 53 -3.13 10.16 16.77
N CYS A 54 -4.33 10.03 17.31
CA CYS A 54 -4.56 9.42 18.62
C CYS A 54 -4.78 7.92 18.49
N GLN A 55 -3.91 7.13 19.11
CA GLN A 55 -3.99 5.66 19.09
C GLN A 55 -5.14 5.10 19.95
N LEU A 56 -5.66 5.90 20.88
CA LEU A 56 -6.81 5.49 21.71
C LEU A 56 -8.15 5.67 20.99
N CYS A 57 -8.24 6.68 20.11
CA CYS A 57 -9.46 7.01 19.36
C CYS A 57 -9.40 6.59 17.89
N ASP A 58 -8.24 6.15 17.40
CA ASP A 58 -7.97 5.89 15.98
C ASP A 58 -8.34 7.06 15.06
N CYS A 59 -8.09 8.30 15.48
CA CYS A 59 -8.48 9.50 14.75
C CYS A 59 -7.36 10.55 14.66
N VAL A 60 -7.42 11.39 13.63
CA VAL A 60 -6.54 12.56 13.46
C VAL A 60 -6.92 13.65 14.47
N VAL A 61 -5.92 14.22 15.14
CA VAL A 61 -6.09 15.26 16.15
C VAL A 61 -5.81 16.62 15.52
N GLN A 62 -6.86 17.44 15.37
CA GLN A 62 -6.76 18.80 14.81
C GLN A 62 -6.48 19.86 15.88
N ASP A 63 -7.12 19.73 17.03
CA ASP A 63 -6.94 20.57 18.22
C ASP A 63 -6.59 19.66 19.40
N ILE A 64 -5.33 19.72 19.84
CA ILE A 64 -4.79 18.88 20.90
C ILE A 64 -5.57 19.08 22.20
N SER A 65 -5.81 20.33 22.56
CA SER A 65 -6.51 20.69 23.80
C SER A 65 -7.96 20.24 23.76
N GLY A 66 -8.66 20.57 22.66
CA GLY A 66 -10.05 20.20 22.47
C GLY A 66 -10.26 18.69 22.43
N HIS A 67 -9.35 17.94 21.79
CA HIS A 67 -9.41 16.48 21.71
C HIS A 67 -9.22 15.85 23.10
N LEU A 68 -8.15 16.21 23.82
CA LEU A 68 -7.87 15.66 25.17
C LEU A 68 -9.02 15.94 26.13
N ASN A 69 -9.55 17.17 26.14
CA ASN A 69 -10.64 17.55 27.04
C ASN A 69 -11.99 16.89 26.69
N LYS A 70 -12.27 16.60 25.41
CA LYS A 70 -13.56 16.03 24.99
C LYS A 70 -13.57 14.51 24.94
N GLN A 71 -12.45 13.89 24.56
CA GLN A 71 -12.39 12.46 24.27
C GLN A 71 -11.69 11.65 25.37
N HIS A 72 -10.81 12.27 26.18
CA HIS A 72 -10.00 11.53 27.18
C HIS A 72 -10.25 11.95 28.62
N LYS A 73 -10.63 13.21 28.86
CA LYS A 73 -10.97 13.72 30.20
C LYS A 73 -12.21 13.05 30.82
N PRO A 74 -13.32 12.78 30.09
CA PRO A 74 -14.50 12.14 30.67
C PRO A 74 -14.24 10.71 31.16
N ASP A 75 -13.32 10.01 30.50
CA ASP A 75 -13.07 8.59 30.76
C ASP A 75 -12.01 8.33 31.84
N GLY A 76 -11.45 9.39 32.46
CA GLY A 76 -10.39 9.26 33.46
C GLY A 76 -9.09 8.65 32.92
N ARG A 77 -8.96 8.50 31.59
CA ARG A 77 -7.85 7.81 30.92
C ARG A 77 -6.55 8.60 30.93
N LEU A 78 -6.64 9.93 31.08
CA LEU A 78 -5.49 10.81 31.15
C LEU A 78 -5.69 11.82 32.29
N ALA A 79 -4.64 12.05 33.08
CA ALA A 79 -4.62 13.09 34.10
C ALA A 79 -4.91 14.47 33.46
N ALA A 80 -5.40 15.43 34.26
CA ALA A 80 -5.68 16.78 33.79
C ALA A 80 -4.42 17.36 33.13
N VAL A 81 -4.44 17.48 31.81
CA VAL A 81 -3.31 17.93 31.02
C VAL A 81 -3.14 19.43 31.24
N ASP A 82 -1.97 19.84 31.72
CA ASP A 82 -1.71 21.25 31.96
C ASP A 82 -1.43 22.00 30.65
N ARG A 83 -1.52 23.34 30.70
CA ARG A 83 -1.30 24.18 29.52
C ARG A 83 0.15 24.13 29.02
N ALA A 84 1.12 23.84 29.90
CA ALA A 84 2.53 23.77 29.54
C ALA A 84 2.84 22.52 28.71
N GLN A 85 2.28 21.37 29.08
CA GLN A 85 2.35 20.11 28.36
C GLN A 85 1.74 20.25 26.95
N ILE A 86 0.57 20.87 26.84
CA ILE A 86 -0.05 21.13 25.53
C ILE A 86 0.88 22.01 24.66
N ASN A 87 1.54 23.01 25.23
CA ASN A 87 2.48 23.85 24.49
C ASN A 87 3.73 23.07 24.05
N VAL A 88 4.24 22.15 24.87
CA VAL A 88 5.34 21.24 24.49
C VAL A 88 4.92 20.36 23.31
N LEU A 89 3.72 19.77 23.35
CA LEU A 89 3.20 18.97 22.24
C LEU A 89 3.09 19.78 20.95
N ARG A 90 2.55 21.00 21.02
CA ARG A 90 2.44 21.90 19.87
C ARG A 90 3.79 22.26 19.27
N LYS A 91 4.76 22.60 20.14
CA LYS A 91 6.13 22.91 19.71
C LYS A 91 6.72 21.71 18.98
N LYS A 92 6.60 20.50 19.55
CA LYS A 92 7.12 19.28 18.95
C LYS A 92 6.44 18.93 17.63
N LEU A 93 5.11 19.09 17.54
CA LEU A 93 4.37 18.89 16.30
C LEU A 93 4.87 19.82 15.18
N LYS A 94 5.15 21.07 15.52
CA LYS A 94 5.70 22.05 14.58
C LYS A 94 7.13 21.71 14.13
N GLU A 95 7.97 21.23 15.04
CA GLU A 95 9.34 20.76 14.72
C GLU A 95 9.32 19.61 13.71
N LEU A 96 8.36 18.70 13.81
CA LEU A 96 8.17 17.60 12.87
C LEU A 96 7.54 18.03 11.52
N GLY A 97 7.32 19.32 11.33
CA GLY A 97 6.68 19.87 10.12
C GLY A 97 5.17 19.63 10.04
N GLY A 98 4.55 19.20 11.14
CA GLY A 98 3.11 19.15 11.31
C GLY A 98 2.51 20.53 11.61
N ALA A 99 1.19 20.63 11.53
CA ALA A 99 0.46 21.83 11.91
C ALA A 99 -0.81 21.47 12.69
N GLU A 100 -1.13 22.26 13.71
CA GLU A 100 -2.50 22.31 14.21
C GLU A 100 -3.39 22.81 13.04
N ASN A 101 -4.51 22.13 12.80
CA ASN A 101 -5.35 22.34 11.62
C ASN A 101 -4.68 21.97 10.28
N ALA A 102 -3.91 20.88 10.25
CA ALA A 102 -3.44 20.27 9.01
C ALA A 102 -4.58 20.08 7.99
N ARG A 103 -4.23 20.02 6.70
CA ARG A 103 -5.19 19.94 5.58
C ARG A 103 -6.25 18.89 5.88
N VAL A 104 -7.51 19.33 5.90
CA VAL A 104 -8.64 18.44 6.18
C VAL A 104 -8.71 17.37 5.10
N ILE A 105 -8.60 16.11 5.52
CA ILE A 105 -8.80 14.96 4.64
C ILE A 105 -10.29 14.88 4.30
N LYS A 106 -10.63 15.28 3.07
CA LYS A 106 -12.01 15.27 2.60
C LYS A 106 -12.38 13.90 2.02
N PRO A 107 -13.63 13.43 2.22
CA PRO A 107 -14.17 12.30 1.48
C PRO A 107 -14.07 12.53 -0.03
N SER A 108 -13.67 11.48 -0.74
CA SER A 108 -13.55 11.47 -2.20
C SER A 108 -14.24 10.24 -2.77
N LEU A 109 -14.69 10.34 -4.02
CA LEU A 109 -15.23 9.20 -4.76
C LEU A 109 -14.13 8.20 -5.09
N VAL A 110 -12.93 8.72 -5.38
CA VAL A 110 -11.72 7.95 -5.69
C VAL A 110 -11.09 7.49 -4.38
N ALA A 111 -10.84 6.19 -4.26
CA ALA A 111 -10.14 5.63 -3.12
C ALA A 111 -8.70 6.15 -3.08
N ARG A 112 -8.19 6.41 -1.87
CA ARG A 112 -6.82 6.87 -1.65
C ARG A 112 -5.95 5.80 -0.97
N PRO A 113 -4.61 5.94 -0.95
CA PRO A 113 -3.78 5.07 -0.14
C PRO A 113 -4.19 5.11 1.34
N ILE A 114 -4.01 3.99 2.04
CA ILE A 114 -4.18 3.90 3.49
C ILE A 114 -3.29 4.91 4.20
N ILE A 115 -3.86 5.63 5.15
CA ILE A 115 -3.13 6.51 6.06
C ILE A 115 -2.65 5.67 7.24
N ALA A 116 -1.33 5.52 7.35
CA ALA A 116 -0.72 4.79 8.46
C ALA A 116 -1.13 5.39 9.82
N GLY A 117 -1.37 4.52 10.80
CA GLY A 117 -1.78 4.89 12.15
C GLY A 117 -3.30 5.04 12.35
N LEU A 118 -4.10 5.06 11.27
CA LEU A 118 -5.56 5.03 11.36
C LEU A 118 -6.11 3.61 11.13
N ARG A 119 -7.12 3.24 11.91
CA ARG A 119 -7.80 1.95 11.75
C ARG A 119 -8.56 1.88 10.41
N VAL A 120 -8.42 0.74 9.73
CA VAL A 120 -9.23 0.39 8.56
C VAL A 120 -10.50 -0.32 9.02
N GLU A 121 -11.64 0.11 8.50
CA GLU A 121 -12.95 -0.50 8.74
C GLU A 121 -13.68 -0.81 7.42
N TRP A 122 -14.51 -1.84 7.42
CA TRP A 122 -15.36 -2.18 6.28
C TRP A 122 -16.64 -1.32 6.32
N ALA A 123 -16.97 -0.68 5.20
CA ALA A 123 -18.15 0.16 5.07
C ALA A 123 -18.85 -0.05 3.72
N PHE A 124 -20.10 0.37 3.63
CA PHE A 124 -20.89 0.39 2.40
C PHE A 124 -20.83 1.78 1.78
N THR A 125 -20.60 1.86 0.47
CA THR A 125 -20.34 3.12 -0.23
C THR A 125 -21.24 3.29 -1.44
N CYS A 126 -21.55 4.53 -1.82
CA CYS A 126 -22.30 4.84 -3.04
C CYS A 126 -21.34 5.08 -4.22
N SER A 127 -21.46 4.35 -5.33
CA SER A 127 -20.57 4.52 -6.50
C SER A 127 -20.61 5.91 -7.16
N HIS A 128 -21.61 6.75 -6.84
CA HIS A 128 -21.80 8.08 -7.46
C HIS A 128 -21.49 9.28 -6.54
N CYS A 129 -21.33 9.07 -5.24
CA CYS A 129 -21.04 10.16 -4.31
C CYS A 129 -20.03 9.75 -3.23
N THR A 130 -19.58 10.69 -2.42
CA THR A 130 -18.56 10.45 -1.38
C THR A 130 -19.11 9.75 -0.13
N LEU A 131 -20.40 9.43 -0.08
CA LEU A 131 -21.00 8.81 1.10
C LEU A 131 -20.43 7.40 1.34
N ALA A 132 -20.03 7.17 2.58
CA ALA A 132 -19.70 5.87 3.14
C ALA A 132 -20.37 5.70 4.50
N ARG A 133 -20.92 4.51 4.78
CA ARG A 133 -21.61 4.18 6.04
C ARG A 133 -21.20 2.80 6.52
N SER A 134 -21.02 2.63 7.83
CA SER A 134 -20.75 1.32 8.44
C SER A 134 -21.91 0.34 8.27
N GLU A 135 -23.16 0.84 8.29
CA GLU A 135 -24.37 0.04 8.20
C GLU A 135 -25.01 0.08 6.80
N ARG A 136 -25.31 -1.11 6.24
CA ARG A 136 -25.92 -1.26 4.91
C ARG A 136 -27.25 -0.54 4.80
N ARG A 137 -28.11 -0.60 5.83
CA ARG A 137 -29.44 0.03 5.82
C ARG A 137 -29.38 1.54 5.59
N HIS A 138 -28.38 2.22 6.16
CA HIS A 138 -28.22 3.66 6.02
C HIS A 138 -27.65 4.03 4.64
N ALA A 139 -26.73 3.23 4.10
CA ALA A 139 -26.25 3.40 2.74
C ALA A 139 -27.36 3.13 1.70
N ALA A 140 -28.19 2.10 1.92
CA ALA A 140 -29.32 1.78 1.06
C ALA A 140 -30.40 2.86 1.10
N SER A 141 -30.72 3.41 2.30
CA SER A 141 -31.65 4.55 2.39
C SER A 141 -31.14 5.73 1.57
N HIS A 142 -29.86 6.09 1.69
CA HIS A 142 -29.30 7.16 0.88
C HIS A 142 -29.47 6.96 -0.64
N VAL A 143 -29.26 5.75 -1.15
CA VAL A 143 -29.42 5.44 -2.58
C VAL A 143 -30.90 5.56 -3.00
N ARG A 144 -31.85 5.17 -2.14
CA ARG A 144 -33.29 5.33 -2.42
C ARG A 144 -33.76 6.77 -2.36
N ASP A 145 -33.28 7.54 -1.37
CA ASP A 145 -33.76 8.89 -1.08
C ASP A 145 -33.18 9.93 -2.04
N LYS A 146 -32.08 9.61 -2.73
CA LYS A 146 -31.41 10.50 -3.68
C LYS A 146 -31.76 10.12 -5.12
N ILE A 147 -32.59 10.97 -5.74
CA ILE A 147 -33.07 10.88 -7.13
C ILE A 147 -31.94 10.70 -8.16
N CYS A 148 -30.71 11.10 -7.83
CA CYS A 148 -29.55 11.05 -8.72
C CYS A 148 -28.77 9.72 -8.73
N HIS A 149 -29.16 8.70 -7.96
CA HIS A 149 -28.40 7.45 -7.87
C HIS A 149 -29.22 6.23 -8.33
N PRO A 150 -28.76 5.44 -9.32
CA PRO A 150 -29.36 4.15 -9.66
C PRO A 150 -29.47 3.21 -8.45
N ALA A 151 -30.49 2.36 -8.36
CA ALA A 151 -30.61 1.39 -7.27
C ALA A 151 -29.40 0.43 -7.15
N ALA A 152 -28.69 0.19 -8.26
CA ALA A 152 -27.46 -0.61 -8.33
C ALA A 152 -26.18 0.13 -7.85
N SER A 153 -26.31 1.36 -7.34
CA SER A 153 -25.16 2.20 -6.95
C SER A 153 -24.51 1.82 -5.62
N LEU A 154 -25.10 0.88 -4.89
CA LEU A 154 -24.56 0.45 -3.61
C LEU A 154 -23.44 -0.55 -3.86
N SER A 155 -22.19 -0.12 -3.66
CA SER A 155 -21.06 -1.04 -3.66
C SER A 155 -21.11 -1.92 -2.41
N ASP A 156 -20.78 -3.19 -2.59
CA ASP A 156 -20.51 -4.11 -1.48
C ASP A 156 -19.30 -3.63 -0.66
N ARG A 157 -19.14 -4.20 0.54
CA ARG A 157 -18.19 -3.75 1.57
C ARG A 157 -16.84 -3.32 0.99
N VAL A 158 -16.54 -2.02 1.10
CA VAL A 158 -15.27 -1.39 0.72
C VAL A 158 -14.48 -1.05 1.98
N GLN A 159 -13.16 -1.04 1.88
CA GLN A 159 -12.29 -0.58 2.95
C GLN A 159 -12.31 0.94 3.06
N CYS A 160 -12.51 1.40 4.29
CA CYS A 160 -12.55 2.81 4.62
C CYS A 160 -11.70 3.09 5.86
N GLN A 161 -11.31 4.35 6.03
CA GLN A 161 -10.73 4.85 7.28
C GLN A 161 -11.59 6.01 7.79
N ARG A 162 -11.48 6.29 9.09
CA ARG A 162 -12.17 7.41 9.73
C ARG A 162 -11.16 8.43 10.28
N PRO A 163 -10.59 9.31 9.43
CA PRO A 163 -9.64 10.32 9.89
C PRO A 163 -10.24 11.23 10.96
N TYR A 164 -11.53 11.54 10.86
CA TYR A 164 -12.24 12.39 11.81
C TYR A 164 -13.53 11.69 12.25
N ASN A 165 -13.96 11.88 13.50
CA ASN A 165 -15.06 11.14 14.16
C ASN A 165 -16.39 11.02 13.36
N LYS A 166 -16.60 11.79 12.29
CA LYS A 166 -17.85 11.85 11.53
C LYS A 166 -17.80 11.26 10.12
N GLU A 167 -16.63 11.24 9.47
CA GLU A 167 -16.56 11.00 8.03
C GLU A 167 -15.63 9.85 7.68
N LEU A 168 -16.17 8.94 6.86
CA LEU A 168 -15.44 7.81 6.30
C LEU A 168 -14.86 8.20 4.95
N ILE A 169 -13.59 7.83 4.74
CA ILE A 169 -12.92 7.95 3.45
C ILE A 169 -12.66 6.56 2.88
N ARG A 170 -12.76 6.43 1.56
CA ARG A 170 -12.41 5.19 0.87
C ARG A 170 -10.91 5.05 0.80
N VAL A 171 -10.42 3.86 1.13
CA VAL A 171 -9.01 3.54 1.01
C VAL A 171 -8.82 2.29 0.18
N PHE A 172 -7.70 2.22 -0.53
CA PHE A 172 -7.23 0.99 -1.12
C PHE A 172 -5.99 0.51 -0.37
N LEU A 173 -5.95 -0.80 -0.12
CA LEU A 173 -4.70 -1.44 0.20
C LEU A 173 -3.74 -1.22 -0.97
N PRO A 174 -2.54 -0.70 -0.74
CA PRO A 174 -1.48 -0.88 -1.71
C PRO A 174 -1.38 -2.38 -2.00
N PRO A 175 -1.12 -2.77 -3.26
CA PRO A 175 -1.06 -4.18 -3.62
C PRO A 175 -0.13 -4.86 -2.64
N SER A 176 -0.66 -5.85 -1.90
CA SER A 176 0.01 -6.51 -0.78
C SER A 176 1.44 -6.84 -1.16
N THR A 177 2.38 -6.00 -0.73
CA THR A 177 3.81 -6.32 -0.81
C THR A 177 4.17 -7.16 0.40
N THR A 178 3.39 -8.24 0.63
CA THR A 178 3.85 -9.46 1.30
C THR A 178 4.92 -10.17 0.46
N ASN A 179 5.68 -9.43 -0.35
CA ASN A 179 6.93 -9.89 -0.85
C ASN A 179 8.01 -9.38 0.13
N PRO A 180 8.50 -10.21 1.06
CA PRO A 180 9.54 -9.83 2.02
C PRO A 180 10.78 -9.21 1.33
N VAL A 181 10.95 -9.48 0.04
CA VAL A 181 11.99 -8.92 -0.83
C VAL A 181 11.81 -7.41 -1.01
N LEU A 182 10.59 -6.89 -1.22
CA LEU A 182 10.34 -5.45 -1.42
C LEU A 182 10.62 -4.63 -0.15
N LEU A 183 10.25 -5.17 1.02
CA LEU A 183 10.58 -4.55 2.30
C LEU A 183 12.11 -4.54 2.54
N SER A 184 12.80 -5.59 2.11
CA SER A 184 14.26 -5.69 2.19
C SER A 184 14.96 -4.72 1.23
N PHE A 185 14.44 -4.55 0.01
CA PHE A 185 14.92 -3.53 -0.94
C PHE A 185 14.76 -2.12 -0.39
N HIS A 186 13.61 -1.78 0.18
CA HIS A 186 13.39 -0.44 0.75
C HIS A 186 14.30 -0.16 1.98
N ARG A 187 14.69 -1.19 2.73
CA ARG A 187 15.70 -1.09 3.80
C ARG A 187 17.11 -0.88 3.24
N PHE A 188 17.45 -1.59 2.16
CA PHE A 188 18.73 -1.48 1.47
C PHE A 188 18.93 -0.09 0.84
N GLU A 189 17.94 0.43 0.11
CA GLU A 189 17.99 1.78 -0.48
C GLU A 189 18.21 2.87 0.58
N LYS A 190 17.59 2.70 1.75
CA LYS A 190 17.76 3.62 2.89
C LYS A 190 19.16 3.55 3.49
N ALA A 191 19.76 2.36 3.57
CA ALA A 191 21.13 2.18 4.06
C ALA A 191 22.16 2.80 3.08
N GLN A 192 21.98 2.57 1.78
CA GLN A 192 22.80 3.16 0.71
C GLN A 192 22.72 4.69 0.67
N ALA A 193 21.53 5.27 0.88
CA ALA A 193 21.36 6.73 0.90
C ALA A 193 22.14 7.44 2.02
N LEU A 194 22.56 6.71 3.07
CA LEU A 194 23.33 7.24 4.19
C LEU A 194 24.85 7.13 3.99
N LEU A 195 25.31 6.32 3.03
CA LEU A 195 26.73 5.99 2.79
C LEU A 195 27.31 6.72 1.57
N ARG A 196 26.89 7.97 1.30
CA ARG A 196 27.46 8.77 0.21
C ARG A 196 28.90 9.18 0.52
N GLU A 197 29.85 8.29 0.27
CA GLU A 197 31.24 8.63 0.03
C GLU A 197 31.44 9.02 -1.44
N GLU A 198 32.45 9.85 -1.71
CA GLU A 198 32.81 10.27 -3.07
C GLU A 198 33.38 9.06 -3.84
N VAL A 199 32.53 8.37 -4.60
CA VAL A 199 32.93 7.24 -5.43
C VAL A 199 33.72 7.76 -6.64
N PRO A 200 34.93 7.23 -6.91
CA PRO A 200 35.68 7.57 -8.12
C PRO A 200 34.88 7.27 -9.39
N ASP A 201 34.86 8.22 -10.33
CA ASP A 201 34.13 8.14 -11.60
C ASP A 201 34.88 7.24 -12.63
N ASP A 202 35.17 6.00 -12.25
CA ASP A 202 35.77 5.00 -13.14
C ASP A 202 34.73 3.97 -13.57
N ALA A 203 34.25 4.10 -14.80
CA ALA A 203 33.27 3.20 -15.42
C ALA A 203 33.74 1.72 -15.50
N ARG A 204 35.05 1.44 -15.30
CA ARG A 204 35.60 0.07 -15.23
C ARG A 204 35.20 -0.65 -13.94
N LEU A 205 34.75 0.07 -12.93
CA LEU A 205 34.30 -0.50 -11.67
C LEU A 205 32.86 -1.00 -11.73
N VAL A 206 32.10 -0.72 -12.80
CA VAL A 206 30.74 -1.25 -12.98
C VAL A 206 30.79 -2.73 -13.38
N SER A 207 30.05 -3.59 -12.66
CA SER A 207 29.97 -5.03 -12.93
C SER A 207 29.76 -5.33 -14.42
N PRO A 208 30.62 -6.18 -15.01
CA PRO A 208 30.46 -6.65 -16.37
C PRO A 208 29.08 -7.27 -16.64
N PHE A 209 28.40 -7.79 -15.63
CA PHE A 209 27.03 -8.32 -15.75
C PHE A 209 26.00 -7.22 -16.00
N LEU A 210 26.07 -6.10 -15.28
CA LEU A 210 25.15 -4.96 -15.45
C LEU A 210 25.36 -4.28 -16.81
N LEU A 211 26.62 -4.19 -17.25
CA LEU A 211 26.98 -3.70 -18.58
C LEU A 211 26.45 -4.64 -19.67
N ARG A 212 26.64 -5.95 -19.52
CA ARG A 212 26.23 -6.95 -20.51
C ARG A 212 24.71 -7.10 -20.63
N THR A 213 23.98 -6.96 -19.53
CA THR A 213 22.51 -7.01 -19.53
C THR A 213 21.87 -5.70 -19.96
N LEU A 214 22.68 -4.67 -20.28
CA LEU A 214 22.24 -3.32 -20.59
C LEU A 214 21.29 -2.76 -19.51
N TRP A 215 21.43 -3.21 -18.26
CA TRP A 215 20.52 -2.87 -17.17
C TRP A 215 20.43 -1.34 -16.97
N TYR A 216 21.58 -0.67 -17.12
CA TYR A 216 21.70 0.78 -17.07
C TYR A 216 20.86 1.53 -18.11
N THR A 217 20.46 0.87 -19.22
CA THR A 217 19.58 1.47 -20.24
C THR A 217 18.10 1.41 -19.85
N HIS A 218 17.74 0.50 -18.94
CA HIS A 218 16.36 0.28 -18.49
C HIS A 218 16.02 1.09 -17.24
N THR A 219 17.03 1.51 -16.48
CA THR A 219 16.88 2.41 -15.34
C THR A 219 17.36 3.80 -15.74
N ASN A 220 16.45 4.75 -15.94
CA ASN A 220 16.80 6.13 -16.34
C ASN A 220 17.93 6.71 -15.47
N LEU A 221 18.96 7.26 -16.12
CA LEU A 221 20.04 8.10 -15.57
C LEU A 221 20.41 7.80 -14.11
N ILE A 222 20.73 6.54 -13.81
CA ILE A 222 21.32 6.20 -12.52
C ILE A 222 22.80 6.63 -12.57
N ASP A 223 23.19 7.40 -11.56
CA ASP A 223 24.55 7.86 -11.31
C ASP A 223 25.54 6.68 -11.34
N THR A 224 26.65 6.84 -12.07
CA THR A 224 27.73 5.83 -12.18
C THR A 224 28.21 5.41 -10.79
N ALA A 225 28.23 6.32 -9.81
CA ALA A 225 28.59 6.03 -8.43
C ALA A 225 27.69 4.97 -7.78
N ILE A 226 26.38 5.01 -8.05
CA ILE A 226 25.42 4.02 -7.55
C ILE A 226 25.62 2.67 -8.24
N LEU A 227 25.94 2.68 -9.54
CA LEU A 227 26.23 1.46 -10.28
C LEU A 227 27.52 0.82 -9.78
N ILE A 228 28.56 1.58 -9.45
CA ILE A 228 29.80 1.06 -8.87
C ILE A 228 29.57 0.50 -7.47
N ALA A 229 28.87 1.23 -6.60
CA ALA A 229 28.52 0.76 -5.25
C ALA A 229 27.65 -0.52 -5.27
N ALA A 230 26.79 -0.67 -6.27
CA ALA A 230 25.97 -1.88 -6.44
C ALA A 230 26.76 -3.12 -6.90
N THR A 231 28.06 -2.96 -7.19
CA THR A 231 28.90 -3.99 -7.80
C THR A 231 30.04 -4.45 -6.91
N GLU A 232 30.28 -3.72 -5.82
CA GLU A 232 31.06 -4.22 -4.70
C GLU A 232 30.33 -5.43 -4.13
N PHE A 233 30.99 -6.60 -4.23
CA PHE A 233 30.48 -7.79 -3.57
C PHE A 233 30.61 -7.55 -2.08
N PRO A 234 29.51 -7.60 -1.32
CA PRO A 234 29.58 -7.42 0.10
C PRO A 234 30.51 -8.47 0.73
N ALA A 235 31.28 -8.09 1.74
CA ALA A 235 32.06 -9.06 2.49
C ALA A 235 31.13 -10.08 3.17
N ASP A 236 31.63 -11.30 3.42
CA ASP A 236 30.82 -12.41 3.96
C ASP A 236 30.17 -12.08 5.32
N ASP A 237 30.76 -11.13 6.07
CA ASP A 237 30.32 -10.62 7.35
C ASP A 237 29.54 -9.30 7.28
N GLU A 238 29.55 -8.62 6.14
CA GLU A 238 28.93 -7.30 5.96
C GLU A 238 27.41 -7.38 5.90
N PHE A 239 26.88 -8.47 5.33
CA PHE A 239 25.43 -8.73 5.28
C PHE A 239 25.12 -10.18 5.64
N PRO A 240 25.20 -10.54 6.93
CA PRO A 240 24.85 -11.88 7.39
C PRO A 240 23.39 -12.17 7.03
N GLY A 241 23.18 -13.11 6.11
CA GLY A 241 21.85 -13.51 5.63
C GLY A 241 21.47 -13.00 4.24
N LEU A 242 22.25 -12.15 3.57
CA LEU A 242 21.98 -11.75 2.18
C LEU A 242 22.00 -12.96 1.24
N ALA A 243 22.97 -13.84 1.39
CA ALA A 243 23.03 -15.09 0.63
C ALA A 243 21.77 -15.95 0.84
N ALA A 244 21.23 -15.99 2.06
CA ALA A 244 19.98 -16.70 2.36
C ALA A 244 18.77 -16.00 1.70
N LEU A 245 18.71 -14.67 1.72
CA LEU A 245 17.67 -13.87 1.06
C LEU A 245 17.70 -14.03 -0.46
N VAL A 246 18.87 -13.98 -1.10
CA VAL A 246 19.03 -14.20 -2.54
C VAL A 246 18.60 -15.61 -2.91
N ARG A 247 19.01 -16.62 -2.14
CA ARG A 247 18.54 -18.01 -2.32
C ARG A 247 17.04 -18.12 -2.17
N MET A 248 16.46 -17.48 -1.15
CA MET A 248 15.01 -17.46 -0.94
C MET A 248 14.28 -16.80 -2.12
N TYR A 249 14.80 -15.68 -2.64
CA TYR A 249 14.25 -15.01 -3.83
C TYR A 249 14.21 -15.95 -5.03
N PHE A 250 15.34 -16.60 -5.36
CA PHE A 250 15.40 -17.51 -6.49
C PHE A 250 14.52 -18.75 -6.28
N ASN A 251 14.48 -19.31 -5.06
CA ASN A 251 13.61 -20.44 -4.75
C ASN A 251 12.13 -20.09 -4.92
N GLU A 252 11.71 -18.91 -4.47
CA GLU A 252 10.33 -18.45 -4.61
C GLU A 252 9.98 -18.12 -6.07
N ALA A 253 10.91 -17.51 -6.81
CA ALA A 253 10.76 -17.30 -8.25
C ALA A 253 10.60 -18.63 -9.00
N ILE A 254 11.41 -19.64 -8.68
CA ILE A 254 11.30 -20.99 -9.24
C ILE A 254 9.96 -21.63 -8.88
N ARG A 255 9.50 -21.50 -7.63
CA ARG A 255 8.19 -22.00 -7.19
C ARG A 255 7.04 -21.41 -8.01
N LEU A 256 7.11 -20.11 -8.31
CA LEU A 256 6.10 -19.41 -9.11
C LEU A 256 6.04 -19.86 -10.57
N ILE A 257 7.13 -20.39 -11.15
CA ILE A 257 7.14 -20.91 -12.52
C ILE A 257 6.06 -21.98 -12.70
N GLY A 258 5.86 -22.86 -11.71
CA GLY A 258 4.86 -23.93 -11.77
C GLY A 258 3.42 -23.41 -11.88
N SER A 259 3.10 -22.34 -11.14
CA SER A 259 1.76 -21.70 -11.11
C SER A 259 1.57 -20.61 -12.17
N THR A 260 2.60 -20.23 -12.90
CA THR A 260 2.53 -19.18 -13.91
C THR A 260 1.75 -19.66 -15.13
N ASP A 261 0.90 -18.82 -15.73
CA ASP A 261 0.14 -19.21 -16.93
C ASP A 261 1.05 -19.67 -18.09
N HIS A 262 0.54 -20.58 -18.93
CA HIS A 262 1.31 -21.16 -20.02
C HIS A 262 1.78 -20.09 -21.04
N LEU A 263 0.98 -19.06 -21.32
CA LEU A 263 1.36 -17.98 -22.23
C LEU A 263 2.48 -17.12 -21.66
N VAL A 264 2.45 -16.86 -20.36
CA VAL A 264 3.50 -16.10 -19.67
C VAL A 264 4.79 -16.91 -19.61
N ARG A 265 4.72 -18.23 -19.34
CA ARG A 265 5.89 -19.12 -19.41
C ARG A 265 6.49 -19.16 -20.82
N ARG A 266 5.65 -19.28 -21.84
CA ARG A 266 6.09 -19.23 -23.25
C ARG A 266 6.77 -17.90 -23.56
N HIS A 267 6.19 -16.79 -23.10
CA HIS A 267 6.78 -15.47 -23.28
C HIS A 267 8.16 -15.34 -22.60
N ILE A 268 8.30 -15.79 -21.35
CA ILE A 268 9.58 -15.78 -20.61
C ILE A 268 10.65 -16.59 -21.34
N ASN A 269 10.29 -17.78 -21.84
CA ASN A 269 11.19 -18.71 -22.51
C ASN A 269 11.49 -18.37 -23.99
N THR A 270 10.84 -17.37 -24.58
CA THR A 270 11.15 -16.93 -25.94
C THR A 270 12.53 -16.25 -25.95
N PRO A 271 13.49 -16.67 -26.80
CA PRO A 271 14.79 -16.02 -26.90
C PRO A 271 14.66 -14.59 -27.43
N GLU A 272 15.42 -13.66 -26.86
CA GLU A 272 15.66 -12.35 -27.47
C GLU A 272 16.49 -12.58 -28.74
N PRO A 273 16.05 -12.15 -29.96
CA PRO A 273 15.26 -10.95 -30.26
C PRO A 273 13.76 -11.18 -30.59
N ALA A 274 13.26 -12.42 -30.55
CA ALA A 274 11.90 -12.75 -31.00
C ALA A 274 10.79 -12.15 -30.11
N LYS A 275 11.12 -11.69 -28.89
CA LYS A 275 10.21 -10.93 -28.01
C LYS A 275 9.88 -9.53 -28.55
N TYR A 276 10.79 -8.92 -29.33
CA TYR A 276 10.63 -7.56 -29.84
C TYR A 276 10.14 -7.46 -31.29
N VAL A 277 10.21 -8.54 -32.07
CA VAL A 277 9.82 -8.55 -33.50
C VAL A 277 8.34 -8.17 -33.68
N SER A 278 7.45 -8.51 -32.74
CA SER A 278 6.02 -8.19 -32.82
C SER A 278 5.64 -6.79 -32.36
N ARG A 279 6.54 -6.05 -31.67
CA ARG A 279 6.25 -4.69 -31.20
C ARG A 279 6.77 -3.59 -32.14
N TRP A 280 7.72 -3.94 -33.03
CA TRP A 280 8.40 -3.00 -33.91
C TRP A 280 8.51 -3.46 -35.37
N ALA A 281 7.73 -4.45 -35.82
CA ALA A 281 7.58 -4.65 -37.26
C ALA A 281 6.90 -3.40 -37.83
N PRO A 282 7.57 -2.61 -38.70
CA PRO A 282 6.84 -1.67 -39.52
C PRO A 282 5.83 -2.49 -40.32
N LEU A 283 4.63 -1.96 -40.51
CA LEU A 283 3.70 -2.43 -41.54
C LEU A 283 4.39 -2.22 -42.90
N ALA A 284 5.35 -3.07 -43.24
CA ALA A 284 5.88 -3.19 -44.58
C ALA A 284 4.75 -3.79 -45.40
N GLY A 285 4.03 -2.92 -46.11
CA GLY A 285 3.15 -3.33 -47.19
C GLY A 285 3.93 -4.20 -48.19
N PRO A 286 3.22 -5.02 -48.99
CA PRO A 286 3.86 -5.93 -49.92
C PRO A 286 4.64 -5.14 -50.96
N MET A 287 5.98 -5.07 -50.82
CA MET A 287 6.83 -4.69 -51.93
C MET A 287 6.95 -5.87 -52.87
N LEU A 288 6.35 -5.65 -54.04
CA LEU A 288 6.39 -6.47 -55.24
C LEU A 288 7.72 -7.19 -55.43
N GLN A 289 7.62 -8.50 -55.64
CA GLN A 289 8.62 -9.31 -56.29
C GLN A 289 8.98 -8.67 -57.64
N HIS A 290 10.21 -8.18 -57.77
CA HIS A 290 10.85 -8.09 -59.08
C HIS A 290 11.77 -9.29 -59.25
N THR A 291 11.23 -10.24 -59.98
CA THR A 291 11.93 -11.25 -60.77
C THR A 291 13.12 -10.63 -61.49
N LEU A 292 14.30 -11.23 -61.32
CA LEU A 292 15.31 -11.27 -62.38
C LEU A 292 15.85 -12.70 -62.43
N CYS A 293 15.39 -13.42 -63.44
CA CYS A 293 16.04 -14.60 -63.98
C CYS A 293 17.25 -14.14 -64.83
N LEU A 294 18.32 -14.93 -64.72
CA LEU A 294 19.59 -14.92 -65.48
C LEU A 294 20.60 -13.84 -65.10
#